data_AF-E6U5Q6-F1
#
_entry.id   AF-E6U5Q6-F1
#
_cell.length_a   1.000
_cell.length_b   1.000
_cell.length_c   1.000
_cell.angle_alpha   90.00
_cell.angle_beta   90.00
_cell.angle_gamma   90.00
#
_symmetry.space_group_name_H-M   'P 1'
#
loop_
_entity.id
_entity.type
_entity.pdbx_description
1 polymer ?
#
loop_
_entity_poly.entity_id
_entity_poly.type
_entity_poly.pdbx_seq_one_letter_code
_entity_poly.pdbx_strand_id
1 'polypeptide(L)'
;MSSEIELQINTLIDALRTKEQEEKRRYDAAIDIEDMAEAKEVMLDARTKIQQLRKWSESLTSVQKEIAGSYLASNRIIITPTVVSQPAIEKELEPPNAEAVPMELEQNSEDASYSSAGDYVRQKLYQLSKSGFVFSEEQLRNMQDSAWSRRILGLPHQFARIYDETKEILRQTSIAGTPRRYWVKDRFKFGDVILLIYSGWASIYLPYFDDWYDSLNKHFDKTSDERQIQELFPNSIVESQQLEETASEQVKVGFYVRTKLRDLCDTGFQPTENELHLWQDKNWSKRVLNLNYPFAKLLCEKDFLGEQTGSESSKNRYWAEAFKLGTTTILFCSQWYRPDREYFDRWYVSLKTQIENSHLIPITLSPEETSSIPDTNESAETRNPVPSGFTLLGKTYATKSWDDVLVKLCEAMILKKPYKALVIGVKQLVQSGGSPVLWLDERDNSAESYILSNGLSVAKNKASGEIKSCCERILNLCGYDRSELKIS
;
A
#
# COMPACT_ATOMS: atom_id res chain seq x y z
N MET A 1 -37.53 34.10 -6.08
CA MET A 1 -36.95 33.79 -4.76
C MET A 1 -35.94 32.66 -4.82
N SER A 2 -36.28 31.46 -5.29
CA SER A 2 -35.32 30.34 -5.39
C SER A 2 -34.05 30.66 -6.22
N SER A 3 -34.21 31.25 -7.41
CA SER A 3 -33.09 31.63 -8.28
C SER A 3 -32.16 32.70 -7.68
N GLU A 4 -32.70 33.56 -6.80
CA GLU A 4 -31.96 34.62 -6.15
C GLU A 4 -31.09 34.07 -5.01
N ILE A 5 -31.61 33.12 -4.24
CA ILE A 5 -30.87 32.42 -3.19
C ILE A 5 -29.72 31.60 -3.80
N GLU A 6 -29.96 30.88 -4.90
CA GLU A 6 -28.91 30.13 -5.60
C GLU A 6 -27.81 31.05 -6.14
N LEU A 7 -28.19 32.20 -6.72
CA LEU A 7 -27.24 33.20 -7.20
C LEU A 7 -26.38 33.77 -6.05
N GLN A 8 -27.00 34.06 -4.89
CA GLN A 8 -26.29 34.53 -3.70
C GLN A 8 -25.32 33.48 -3.16
N ILE A 9 -25.72 32.20 -3.10
CA ILE A 9 -24.85 31.11 -2.65
C ILE A 9 -23.66 30.92 -3.60
N ASN A 10 -23.90 30.95 -4.91
CA ASN A 10 -22.83 30.85 -5.91
C ASN A 10 -21.83 32.00 -5.78
N THR A 11 -22.33 33.24 -5.63
CA THR A 11 -21.49 34.42 -5.42
C THR A 11 -20.61 34.27 -4.18
N LEU A 12 -21.17 33.70 -3.11
CA LEU A 12 -20.44 33.49 -1.86
C LEU A 12 -19.39 32.36 -1.97
N ILE A 13 -19.69 31.28 -2.70
CA ILE A 13 -18.72 30.22 -3.01
C ILE A 13 -17.54 30.77 -3.81
N ASP A 14 -17.80 31.61 -4.82
CA ASP A 14 -16.73 32.21 -5.63
C ASP A 14 -15.88 33.22 -4.84
N ALA A 15 -16.51 33.97 -3.93
CA ALA A 15 -15.79 34.83 -3.00
C ALA A 15 -14.87 34.02 -2.06
N LEU A 16 -15.34 32.89 -1.53
CA LEU A 16 -14.53 31.99 -0.71
C LEU A 16 -13.35 31.39 -1.48
N ARG A 17 -13.56 30.98 -2.73
CA ARG A 17 -12.49 30.47 -3.61
C ARG A 17 -11.44 31.54 -3.90
N THR A 18 -11.86 32.78 -4.13
CA THR A 18 -10.96 33.91 -4.33
C THR A 18 -10.10 34.15 -3.09
N LYS A 19 -10.70 34.09 -1.89
CA LYS A 19 -9.97 34.18 -0.62
C LYS A 19 -9.03 33.00 -0.38
N GLU A 20 -9.42 31.78 -0.76
CA GLU A 20 -8.52 30.61 -0.67
C GLU A 20 -7.27 30.81 -1.54
N GLN A 21 -7.43 31.36 -2.75
CA GLN A 21 -6.29 31.68 -3.63
C GLN A 21 -5.39 32.77 -3.05
N GLU A 22 -5.96 33.79 -2.40
CA GLU A 22 -5.19 34.84 -1.71
C GLU A 22 -4.32 34.24 -0.59
N GLU A 23 -4.89 33.38 0.25
CA GLU A 23 -4.13 32.72 1.33
C GLU A 23 -3.09 31.73 0.79
N LYS A 24 -3.33 31.06 -0.34
CA LYS A 24 -2.30 30.26 -1.02
C LYS A 24 -1.12 31.10 -1.48
N ARG A 25 -1.37 32.28 -2.06
CA ARG A 25 -0.29 33.20 -2.45
C ARG A 25 0.51 33.67 -1.23
N ARG A 26 -0.16 33.92 -0.09
CA ARG A 26 0.54 34.26 1.17
C ARG A 26 1.41 33.11 1.68
N TYR A 27 0.90 31.88 1.59
CA TYR A 27 1.67 30.69 1.92
C TYR A 27 2.93 30.54 1.06
N ASP A 28 2.79 30.74 -0.26
CA ASP A 28 3.91 30.63 -1.20
C ASP A 28 4.92 31.78 -1.01
N ALA A 29 4.44 33.01 -0.79
CA ALA A 29 5.29 34.17 -0.50
C ALA A 29 6.06 34.06 0.82
N ALA A 30 5.59 33.24 1.77
CA ALA A 30 6.29 33.02 3.03
C ALA A 30 7.64 32.31 2.86
N ILE A 31 7.89 31.69 1.71
CA ILE A 31 9.17 31.07 1.35
C ILE A 31 10.27 32.14 1.21
N ASP A 32 9.91 33.35 0.79
CA ASP A 32 10.84 34.45 0.55
C ASP A 32 11.11 35.29 1.82
N ILE A 33 10.52 34.93 2.97
CA ILE A 33 10.75 35.62 4.25
C ILE A 33 12.10 35.16 4.83
N GLU A 34 13.02 36.11 5.07
CA GLU A 34 14.36 35.82 5.60
C GLU A 34 14.33 35.31 7.06
N ASP A 35 13.39 35.79 7.88
CA ASP A 35 13.21 35.32 9.26
C ASP A 35 12.42 33.99 9.28
N MET A 36 13.13 32.91 9.63
CA MET A 36 12.57 31.56 9.68
C MET A 36 11.47 31.36 10.73
N ALA A 37 11.42 32.15 11.80
CA ALA A 37 10.35 32.08 12.79
C ALA A 37 9.08 32.74 12.24
N GLU A 38 9.22 33.93 11.66
CA GLU A 38 8.14 34.66 11.00
C GLU A 38 7.56 33.86 9.83
N ALA A 39 8.42 33.30 8.97
CA ALA A 39 8.01 32.45 7.84
C ALA A 39 7.13 31.29 8.30
N LYS A 40 7.50 30.61 9.39
CA LYS A 40 6.72 29.50 9.94
C LYS A 40 5.36 29.94 10.46
N GLU A 41 5.27 31.09 11.14
CA GLU A 41 4.00 31.61 11.63
C GLU A 41 3.07 31.98 10.48
N VAL A 42 3.57 32.68 9.45
CA VAL A 42 2.80 33.04 8.25
C VAL A 42 2.31 31.79 7.51
N MET A 43 3.17 30.79 7.34
CA MET A 43 2.78 29.52 6.70
C MET A 43 1.71 28.77 7.51
N LEU A 44 1.80 28.76 8.84
CA LEU A 44 0.85 28.07 9.71
C LEU A 44 -0.52 28.77 9.70
N ASP A 45 -0.53 30.10 9.79
CA ASP A 45 -1.75 30.91 9.73
C ASP A 45 -2.45 30.76 8.38
N ALA A 46 -1.72 30.95 7.27
CA ALA A 46 -2.26 30.79 5.92
C ALA A 46 -2.83 29.39 5.70
N ARG A 47 -2.12 28.33 6.15
CA ARG A 47 -2.60 26.95 6.07
C ARG A 47 -3.90 26.76 6.85
N THR A 48 -4.00 27.32 8.06
CA THR A 48 -5.20 27.21 8.90
C THR A 48 -6.39 27.90 8.23
N LYS A 49 -6.19 29.09 7.67
CA LYS A 49 -7.21 29.84 6.92
C LYS A 49 -7.67 29.10 5.66
N ILE A 50 -6.75 28.53 4.88
CA ILE A 50 -7.09 27.69 3.71
C ILE A 50 -8.00 26.52 4.11
N GLN A 51 -7.70 25.84 5.22
CA GLN A 51 -8.53 24.73 5.71
C GLN A 51 -9.94 25.19 6.13
N GLN A 52 -10.04 26.33 6.82
CA GLN A 52 -11.34 26.89 7.21
C GLN A 52 -12.17 27.32 5.99
N LEU A 53 -11.55 27.98 5.01
CA LEU A 53 -12.22 28.42 3.78
C LEU A 53 -12.77 27.23 2.97
N ARG A 54 -12.01 26.13 2.87
CA ARG A 54 -12.48 24.89 2.22
C ARG A 54 -13.68 24.30 2.94
N LYS A 55 -13.61 24.19 4.27
CA LYS A 55 -14.72 23.69 5.09
C LYS A 55 -15.99 24.50 4.87
N TRP A 56 -15.89 25.84 4.84
CA TRP A 56 -17.05 26.70 4.55
C TRP A 56 -17.58 26.53 3.13
N SER A 57 -16.70 26.40 2.13
CA SER A 57 -17.09 26.17 0.74
C SER A 57 -17.83 24.83 0.57
N GLU A 58 -17.36 23.78 1.23
CA GLU A 58 -18.01 22.46 1.27
C GLU A 58 -19.40 22.53 1.94
N SER A 59 -19.51 23.19 3.09
CA SER A 59 -20.79 23.39 3.77
C SER A 59 -21.80 24.13 2.90
N LEU A 60 -21.38 25.19 2.20
CA LEU A 60 -22.28 25.94 1.30
C LEU A 60 -22.69 25.13 0.07
N THR A 61 -21.76 24.33 -0.47
CA THR A 61 -22.08 23.41 -1.57
C THR A 61 -23.09 22.36 -1.12
N SER A 62 -23.01 21.89 0.14
CA SER A 62 -24.00 20.99 0.72
C SER A 62 -25.38 21.65 0.84
N VAL A 63 -25.44 22.88 1.36
CA VAL A 63 -26.69 23.65 1.44
C VAL A 63 -27.29 23.89 0.05
N GLN A 64 -26.45 24.23 -0.94
CA GLN A 64 -26.88 24.39 -2.32
C GLN A 64 -27.53 23.12 -2.88
N LYS A 65 -26.93 21.95 -2.62
CA LYS A 65 -27.49 20.66 -3.04
C LYS A 65 -28.82 20.35 -2.35
N GLU A 66 -28.95 20.65 -1.06
CA GLU A 66 -30.19 20.46 -0.30
C GLU A 66 -31.34 21.34 -0.83
N ILE A 67 -31.03 22.61 -1.13
CA ILE A 67 -31.96 23.55 -1.75
C ILE A 67 -32.41 23.03 -3.12
N ALA A 68 -31.46 22.65 -4.00
CA ALA A 68 -31.79 22.10 -5.32
C ALA A 68 -32.61 20.80 -5.23
N GLY A 69 -32.29 19.93 -4.28
CA GLY A 69 -33.02 18.68 -4.03
C GLY A 69 -34.45 18.89 -3.53
N SER A 70 -34.67 19.90 -2.69
CA SER A 70 -36.00 20.24 -2.17
C SER A 70 -36.96 20.70 -3.27
N TYR A 71 -36.45 21.41 -4.29
CA TYR A 71 -37.28 21.86 -5.41
C TYR A 71 -37.68 20.74 -6.37
N LEU A 72 -36.83 19.72 -6.54
CA LEU A 72 -37.18 18.55 -7.36
C LEU A 72 -38.28 17.70 -6.72
N ALA A 73 -38.40 17.71 -5.39
CA ALA A 73 -39.48 17.03 -4.68
C ALA A 73 -40.84 17.74 -4.84
N SER A 74 -40.85 19.08 -4.96
CA SER A 74 -42.10 19.86 -5.08
C SER A 74 -42.67 19.95 -6.51
N ASN A 75 -41.86 19.73 -7.56
CA ASN A 75 -42.31 19.86 -8.96
C ASN A 75 -42.78 18.55 -9.62
N ARG A 76 -43.13 17.52 -8.83
CA ARG A 76 -43.65 16.24 -9.36
C ARG A 76 -45.17 16.24 -9.61
N ILE A 77 -45.76 17.38 -9.96
CA ILE A 77 -47.11 17.47 -10.53
C ILE A 77 -47.04 18.24 -11.85
N ILE A 78 -47.09 17.47 -12.94
CA ILE A 78 -47.59 17.77 -14.29
C ILE A 78 -47.09 19.07 -14.94
N ILE A 79 -46.28 18.95 -16.00
CA ILE A 79 -46.54 19.53 -17.34
C ILE A 79 -45.50 18.93 -18.32
N THR A 80 -46.02 18.41 -19.45
CA THR A 80 -45.30 17.92 -20.62
C THR A 80 -44.59 19.05 -21.39
N PRO A 81 -43.41 18.80 -22.01
CA PRO A 81 -42.62 19.85 -22.65
C PRO A 81 -43.02 20.08 -24.11
N THR A 82 -43.12 21.36 -24.48
CA THR A 82 -43.18 21.83 -25.87
C THR A 82 -41.79 22.31 -26.31
N VAL A 83 -41.34 21.77 -27.44
CA VAL A 83 -40.08 22.04 -28.15
C VAL A 83 -40.08 23.43 -28.78
N VAL A 84 -39.02 24.23 -28.57
CA VAL A 84 -38.64 25.36 -29.45
C VAL A 84 -37.11 25.50 -29.53
N SER A 85 -36.64 25.78 -30.74
CA SER A 85 -35.27 25.71 -31.28
C SER A 85 -34.32 26.86 -30.92
N GLN A 86 -33.02 26.62 -31.17
CA GLN A 86 -31.84 27.49 -31.07
C GLN A 86 -31.87 28.73 -32.00
N PRO A 87 -30.90 29.66 -31.90
CA PRO A 87 -29.73 29.59 -32.79
C PRO A 87 -28.37 30.01 -32.21
N ALA A 88 -27.35 29.75 -33.03
CA ALA A 88 -25.90 29.81 -32.82
C ALA A 88 -25.29 31.23 -32.71
N ILE A 89 -24.10 31.33 -32.09
CA ILE A 89 -23.20 32.50 -32.18
C ILE A 89 -21.75 32.03 -32.39
N GLU A 90 -21.08 32.83 -33.23
CA GLU A 90 -19.84 32.61 -33.99
C GLU A 90 -18.53 32.70 -33.18
N LYS A 91 -17.49 32.16 -33.81
CA LYS A 91 -16.07 32.13 -33.40
C LYS A 91 -15.39 33.49 -33.60
N GLU A 92 -14.48 33.85 -32.68
CA GLU A 92 -13.53 34.94 -32.85
C GLU A 92 -12.08 34.40 -32.77
N LEU A 93 -11.20 34.99 -33.59
CA LEU A 93 -9.84 34.56 -33.94
C LEU A 93 -8.76 35.09 -32.98
N GLU A 94 -7.74 34.28 -32.67
CA GLU A 94 -6.45 34.73 -32.11
C GLU A 94 -5.39 34.91 -33.23
N PRO A 95 -4.40 35.84 -33.06
CA PRO A 95 -3.26 36.03 -33.95
C PRO A 95 -1.99 35.25 -33.52
N PRO A 96 -0.96 35.17 -34.40
CA PRO A 96 -0.01 34.06 -34.43
C PRO A 96 1.37 34.32 -33.78
N ASN A 97 1.92 33.22 -33.26
CA ASN A 97 3.28 32.67 -33.41
C ASN A 97 4.51 33.51 -32.98
N ALA A 98 5.20 33.03 -31.95
CA ALA A 98 6.59 33.40 -31.63
C ALA A 98 7.49 32.16 -31.75
N GLU A 99 8.51 32.27 -32.59
CA GLU A 99 9.50 31.24 -32.93
C GLU A 99 10.37 30.86 -31.72
N ALA A 100 10.70 29.57 -31.63
CA ALA A 100 11.57 29.01 -30.59
C ALA A 100 13.02 28.96 -31.10
N VAL A 101 13.91 29.62 -30.36
CA VAL A 101 15.37 29.56 -30.52
C VAL A 101 15.91 28.27 -29.88
N PRO A 102 16.84 27.52 -30.52
CA PRO A 102 17.48 26.37 -29.89
C PRO A 102 18.53 26.85 -28.88
N MET A 103 18.45 26.33 -27.66
CA MET A 103 19.41 26.57 -26.59
C MET A 103 20.50 25.51 -26.67
N GLU A 104 21.70 25.90 -27.09
CA GLU A 104 22.90 25.06 -27.01
C GLU A 104 23.28 24.87 -25.54
N LEU A 105 23.41 23.62 -25.11
CA LEU A 105 23.87 23.25 -23.77
C LEU A 105 25.19 22.51 -23.93
N GLU A 106 26.27 23.18 -23.51
CA GLU A 106 27.61 22.64 -23.44
C GLU A 106 27.74 21.54 -22.38
N GLN A 107 28.69 20.65 -22.62
CA GLN A 107 28.87 19.34 -22.01
C GLN A 107 29.77 19.34 -20.76
N ASN A 108 29.53 18.34 -19.92
CA ASN A 108 30.45 17.62 -19.02
C ASN A 108 30.66 18.15 -17.59
N SER A 109 29.77 17.69 -16.69
CA SER A 109 30.17 17.14 -15.39
C SER A 109 29.20 16.01 -15.03
N GLU A 110 29.70 14.80 -14.76
CA GLU A 110 28.88 13.61 -14.45
C GLU A 110 28.24 13.63 -13.05
N ASP A 111 28.48 14.68 -12.25
CA ASP A 111 27.93 14.87 -10.90
C ASP A 111 26.99 16.09 -10.79
N ALA A 112 26.35 16.50 -11.89
CA ALA A 112 25.34 17.55 -11.85
C ALA A 112 24.11 17.07 -11.06
N SER A 113 23.99 17.53 -9.81
CA SER A 113 22.82 17.31 -8.95
C SER A 113 21.54 17.75 -9.67
N TYR A 114 20.71 16.78 -10.07
CA TYR A 114 19.46 17.02 -10.79
C TYR A 114 18.47 17.81 -9.93
N SER A 115 17.99 18.95 -10.43
CA SER A 115 17.06 19.82 -9.70
C SER A 115 15.67 19.21 -9.50
N SER A 116 15.25 18.26 -10.36
CA SER A 116 13.98 17.54 -10.22
C SER A 116 14.01 16.17 -10.91
N ALA A 117 13.07 15.29 -10.52
CA ALA A 117 12.87 14.00 -11.20
C ALA A 117 12.53 14.17 -12.69
N GLY A 118 11.79 15.22 -13.04
CA GLY A 118 11.49 15.54 -14.44
C GLY A 118 12.74 15.91 -15.22
N ASP A 119 13.66 16.68 -14.63
CA ASP A 119 14.90 17.07 -15.31
C ASP A 119 15.83 15.89 -15.52
N TYR A 120 15.89 14.96 -14.56
CA TYR A 120 16.62 13.70 -14.72
C TYR A 120 16.11 12.88 -15.92
N VAL A 121 14.80 12.64 -15.97
CA VAL A 121 14.17 11.90 -17.08
C VAL A 121 14.38 12.63 -18.42
N ARG A 122 14.21 13.96 -18.42
CA ARG A 122 14.47 14.80 -19.60
C ARG A 122 15.89 14.61 -20.12
N GLN A 123 16.90 14.67 -19.25
CA GLN A 123 18.30 14.51 -19.65
C GLN A 123 18.59 13.10 -20.21
N LYS A 124 18.09 12.04 -19.56
CA LYS A 124 18.25 10.66 -20.04
C LYS A 124 17.60 10.45 -21.41
N LEU A 125 16.41 11.00 -21.63
CA LEU A 125 15.75 10.93 -22.94
C LEU A 125 16.48 11.75 -24.01
N TYR A 126 17.10 12.88 -23.66
CA TYR A 126 17.99 13.60 -24.58
C TYR A 126 19.23 12.79 -24.94
N GLN A 127 19.85 12.11 -23.98
CA GLN A 127 20.99 11.22 -24.24
C GLN A 127 20.60 10.08 -25.19
N LEU A 128 19.46 9.44 -24.95
CA LEU A 128 18.93 8.37 -25.80
C LEU A 128 18.55 8.86 -27.22
N SER A 129 18.01 10.07 -27.33
CA SER A 129 17.72 10.69 -28.62
C SER A 129 19.01 11.00 -29.39
N LYS A 130 20.02 11.55 -28.70
CA LYS A 130 21.33 11.87 -29.28
C LYS A 130 22.14 10.63 -29.69
N SER A 131 21.92 9.48 -29.07
CA SER A 131 22.57 8.23 -29.49
C SER A 131 22.03 7.67 -30.82
N GLY A 132 20.98 8.29 -31.39
CA GLY A 132 20.34 7.83 -32.62
C GLY A 132 19.41 6.64 -32.39
N PHE A 133 18.97 6.40 -31.15
CA PHE A 133 18.05 5.31 -30.83
C PHE A 133 16.74 5.47 -31.61
N VAL A 134 16.24 4.37 -32.18
CA VAL A 134 14.95 4.32 -32.89
C VAL A 134 14.06 3.31 -32.19
N PHE A 135 12.88 3.76 -31.77
CA PHE A 135 11.87 2.87 -31.18
C PHE A 135 11.22 2.02 -32.28
N SER A 136 10.99 0.75 -31.97
CA SER A 136 10.11 -0.10 -32.79
C SER A 136 8.65 0.37 -32.70
N GLU A 137 7.84 0.02 -33.71
CA GLU A 137 6.39 0.30 -33.73
C GLU A 137 5.66 -0.24 -32.50
N GLU A 138 6.08 -1.41 -31.99
CA GLU A 138 5.51 -1.98 -30.77
C GLU A 138 5.85 -1.12 -29.54
N GLN A 139 7.10 -0.68 -29.40
CA GLN A 139 7.50 0.24 -28.32
C GLN A 139 6.74 1.56 -28.40
N LEU A 140 6.60 2.15 -29.59
CA LEU A 140 5.84 3.39 -29.80
C LEU A 140 4.37 3.24 -29.41
N ARG A 141 3.75 2.11 -29.74
CA ARG A 141 2.37 1.79 -29.35
C ARG A 141 2.23 1.63 -27.84
N ASN A 142 3.15 0.90 -27.23
CA ASN A 142 3.19 0.68 -25.79
C ASN A 142 3.34 1.99 -25.00
N MET A 143 4.24 2.88 -25.43
CA MET A 143 4.46 4.17 -24.78
C MET A 143 3.25 5.11 -24.87
N GLN A 144 2.39 4.92 -25.88
CA GLN A 144 1.12 5.63 -26.03
C GLN A 144 -0.04 4.96 -25.27
N ASP A 145 0.15 3.78 -24.68
CA ASP A 145 -0.86 3.12 -23.87
C ASP A 145 -0.72 3.53 -22.40
N SER A 146 -1.83 4.00 -21.83
CA SER A 146 -1.91 4.38 -20.42
C SER A 146 -1.83 3.17 -19.47
N ALA A 147 -2.34 2.00 -19.88
CA ALA A 147 -2.25 0.78 -19.08
C ALA A 147 -0.81 0.28 -19.02
N TRP A 148 -0.12 0.27 -20.18
CA TRP A 148 1.31 -0.01 -20.25
C TRP A 148 2.13 0.98 -19.39
N SER A 149 1.88 2.28 -19.53
CA SER A 149 2.61 3.32 -18.80
C SER A 149 2.43 3.19 -17.28
N ARG A 150 1.24 2.82 -16.83
CA ARG A 150 0.97 2.55 -15.41
C ARG A 150 1.69 1.31 -14.92
N ARG A 151 1.68 0.23 -15.70
CA ARG A 151 2.29 -1.06 -15.32
C ARG A 151 3.82 -0.97 -15.30
N ILE A 152 4.41 -0.38 -16.32
CA ILE A 152 5.87 -0.36 -16.53
C ILE A 152 6.51 0.83 -15.82
N LEU A 153 5.95 2.02 -15.94
CA LEU A 153 6.57 3.26 -15.44
C LEU A 153 5.90 3.81 -14.17
N GLY A 154 4.80 3.19 -13.71
CA GLY A 154 4.01 3.69 -12.59
C GLY A 154 3.24 4.98 -12.89
N LEU A 155 3.20 5.43 -14.15
CA LEU A 155 2.62 6.72 -14.51
C LEU A 155 1.08 6.64 -14.59
N PRO A 156 0.35 7.69 -14.18
CA PRO A 156 -1.11 7.71 -14.26
C PRO A 156 -1.64 7.87 -15.69
N HIS A 157 -0.79 8.34 -16.61
CA HIS A 157 -1.11 8.67 -18.00
C HIS A 157 -0.11 8.04 -18.97
N GLN A 158 -0.40 8.15 -20.27
CA GLN A 158 0.49 7.71 -21.35
C GLN A 158 1.86 8.39 -21.20
N PHE A 159 2.93 7.62 -21.30
CA PHE A 159 4.30 8.09 -21.15
C PHE A 159 4.68 9.07 -22.27
N ALA A 160 4.36 8.71 -23.51
CA ALA A 160 4.67 9.50 -24.68
C ALA A 160 3.48 9.60 -25.64
N ARG A 161 3.50 10.64 -26.47
CA ARG A 161 2.63 10.81 -27.64
C ARG A 161 3.47 11.11 -28.87
N ILE A 162 3.07 10.57 -30.01
CA ILE A 162 3.65 10.97 -31.30
C ILE A 162 3.18 12.39 -31.60
N TYR A 163 4.14 13.28 -31.83
CA TYR A 163 3.89 14.65 -32.24
C TYR A 163 3.50 14.69 -33.72
N ASP A 164 2.43 15.42 -34.00
CA ASP A 164 1.92 15.65 -35.35
C ASP A 164 1.93 17.16 -35.64
N GLU A 165 2.78 17.60 -36.56
CA GLU A 165 2.92 19.02 -36.90
C GLU A 165 1.64 19.64 -37.50
N THR A 166 0.76 18.82 -38.05
CA THR A 166 -0.51 19.28 -38.64
C THR A 166 -1.57 19.58 -37.59
N LYS A 167 -1.38 19.11 -36.35
CA LYS A 167 -2.33 19.28 -35.26
C LYS A 167 -1.92 20.40 -34.31
N GLU A 168 -2.91 21.12 -33.80
CA GLU A 168 -2.72 22.15 -32.78
C GLU A 168 -2.02 21.59 -31.53
N ILE A 169 -0.89 22.21 -31.14
CA ILE A 169 -0.05 21.73 -30.03
C ILE A 169 -0.80 21.65 -28.69
N LEU A 170 -1.74 22.56 -28.44
CA LEU A 170 -2.54 22.59 -27.22
C LEU A 170 -3.42 21.35 -27.10
N ARG A 171 -3.98 20.86 -28.22
CA ARG A 171 -4.79 19.63 -28.23
C ARG A 171 -3.94 18.40 -27.98
N GLN A 172 -2.74 18.35 -28.54
CA GLN A 172 -1.83 17.22 -28.38
C GLN A 172 -1.27 17.10 -26.95
N THR A 173 -1.10 18.24 -26.28
CA THR A 173 -0.49 18.32 -24.93
C THR A 173 -1.52 18.28 -23.79
N SER A 174 -2.83 18.24 -24.12
CA SER A 174 -3.92 18.18 -23.15
C SER A 174 -4.38 16.74 -22.89
N ILE A 175 -4.77 16.45 -21.64
CA ILE A 175 -5.41 15.18 -21.24
C ILE A 175 -6.69 15.51 -20.50
N ALA A 176 -7.83 14.99 -20.98
CA ALA A 176 -9.15 15.17 -20.34
C ALA A 176 -9.46 16.64 -20.01
N GLY A 177 -9.17 17.56 -20.93
CA GLY A 177 -9.39 19.00 -20.75
C GLY A 177 -8.37 19.71 -19.84
N THR A 178 -7.43 18.99 -19.22
CA THR A 178 -6.33 19.63 -18.48
C THR A 178 -5.19 19.97 -19.45
N PRO A 179 -4.84 21.26 -19.61
CA PRO A 179 -3.78 21.67 -20.53
C PRO A 179 -2.38 21.28 -20.02
N ARG A 180 -1.43 21.14 -20.96
CA ARG A 180 0.03 21.06 -20.72
C ARG A 180 0.51 19.92 -19.81
N ARG A 181 0.00 18.71 -20.03
CA ARG A 181 0.47 17.49 -19.35
C ARG A 181 1.72 16.86 -19.98
N TYR A 182 2.19 17.40 -21.09
CA TYR A 182 3.42 16.97 -21.76
C TYR A 182 4.38 18.14 -21.92
N TRP A 183 5.69 17.88 -21.95
CA TRP A 183 6.69 18.92 -22.18
C TRP A 183 6.55 19.48 -23.60
N VAL A 184 6.01 20.69 -23.69
CA VAL A 184 5.69 21.34 -24.98
C VAL A 184 6.95 21.86 -25.68
N LYS A 185 7.95 22.27 -24.89
CA LYS A 185 9.21 22.84 -25.38
C LYS A 185 10.22 21.77 -25.80
N ASP A 186 10.15 20.59 -25.18
CA ASP A 186 11.08 19.49 -25.42
C ASP A 186 10.46 18.51 -26.42
N ARG A 187 10.95 18.56 -27.67
CA ARG A 187 10.57 17.62 -28.73
C ARG A 187 11.69 16.61 -28.91
N PHE A 188 11.47 15.37 -28.47
CA PHE A 188 12.49 14.33 -28.53
C PHE A 188 12.36 13.57 -29.85
N LYS A 189 13.44 13.55 -30.64
CA LYS A 189 13.45 12.90 -31.96
C LYS A 189 14.13 11.54 -31.86
N PHE A 190 13.44 10.49 -32.30
CA PHE A 190 13.92 9.11 -32.32
C PHE A 190 13.70 8.54 -33.72
N GLY A 191 14.74 8.58 -34.56
CA GLY A 191 14.59 8.36 -36.01
C GLY A 191 13.71 9.44 -36.64
N ASP A 192 12.66 9.02 -37.35
CA ASP A 192 11.70 9.92 -38.01
C ASP A 192 10.53 10.32 -37.11
N VAL A 193 10.46 9.76 -35.89
CA VAL A 193 9.35 10.01 -34.96
C VAL A 193 9.76 11.08 -33.95
N ILE A 194 8.89 12.06 -33.76
CA ILE A 194 9.02 13.08 -32.70
C ILE A 194 8.03 12.73 -31.60
N LEU A 195 8.50 12.69 -30.35
CA LEU A 195 7.69 12.37 -29.17
C LEU A 195 7.52 13.57 -28.24
N LEU A 196 6.30 13.72 -27.72
CA LEU A 196 5.96 14.55 -26.56
C LEU A 196 5.94 13.66 -25.32
N ILE A 197 6.69 14.02 -24.28
CA ILE A 197 6.83 13.21 -23.07
C ILE A 197 6.00 13.80 -21.93
N TYR A 198 5.34 12.93 -21.17
CA TYR A 198 4.52 13.33 -20.01
C TYR A 198 5.35 14.15 -19.01
N SER A 199 4.80 15.24 -18.48
CA SER A 199 5.54 16.18 -17.64
C SER A 199 5.42 15.93 -16.14
N GLY A 200 4.47 15.09 -15.70
CA GLY A 200 4.14 14.86 -14.28
C GLY A 200 5.05 13.85 -13.57
N TRP A 201 6.37 14.04 -13.67
CA TRP A 201 7.35 13.17 -13.02
C TRP A 201 7.54 13.51 -11.54
N ALA A 202 7.62 12.47 -10.72
CA ALA A 202 7.93 12.54 -9.31
C ALA A 202 9.00 11.50 -8.98
N SER A 203 9.77 11.71 -7.91
CA SER A 203 10.91 10.84 -7.55
C SER A 203 10.51 9.38 -7.29
N ILE A 204 9.23 9.12 -7.00
CA ILE A 204 8.69 7.77 -6.85
C ILE A 204 8.67 6.96 -8.15
N TYR A 205 8.70 7.61 -9.32
CA TYR A 205 8.66 6.94 -10.63
C TYR A 205 10.05 6.64 -11.18
N LEU A 206 11.11 7.26 -10.63
CA LEU A 206 12.46 7.12 -11.16
C LEU A 206 12.97 5.67 -11.22
N PRO A 207 12.78 4.81 -10.19
CA PRO A 207 13.24 3.43 -10.29
C PRO A 207 12.65 2.67 -11.48
N TYR A 208 11.36 2.89 -11.78
CA TYR A 208 10.69 2.26 -12.92
C TYR A 208 11.20 2.78 -14.26
N PHE A 209 11.49 4.08 -14.31
CA PHE A 209 12.08 4.69 -15.49
C PHE A 209 13.48 4.17 -15.73
N ASP A 210 14.30 4.06 -14.68
CA ASP A 210 15.67 3.52 -14.77
C ASP A 210 15.64 2.05 -15.22
N ASP A 211 14.80 1.21 -14.60
CA ASP A 211 14.62 -0.20 -15.01
C ASP A 211 14.25 -0.33 -16.49
N TRP A 212 13.29 0.49 -16.95
CA TRP A 212 12.89 0.51 -18.35
C TRP A 212 14.00 1.04 -19.26
N TYR A 213 14.65 2.14 -18.88
CA TYR A 213 15.73 2.77 -19.66
C TYR A 213 16.92 1.83 -19.83
N ASP A 214 17.33 1.17 -18.75
CA ASP A 214 18.43 0.19 -18.77
C ASP A 214 18.08 -1.05 -19.59
N SER A 215 16.81 -1.45 -19.61
CA SER A 215 16.35 -2.53 -20.50
C SER A 215 16.54 -2.19 -21.98
N LEU A 216 16.40 -0.92 -22.38
CA LEU A 216 16.66 -0.48 -23.75
C LEU A 216 18.14 -0.58 -24.11
N ASN A 217 19.03 -0.23 -23.18
CA ASN A 217 20.48 -0.28 -23.40
C ASN A 217 20.99 -1.72 -23.54
N LYS A 218 20.43 -2.67 -22.78
CA LYS A 218 20.80 -4.11 -22.89
C LYS A 218 20.53 -4.70 -24.28
N HIS A 219 19.53 -4.20 -25.00
CA HIS A 219 19.27 -4.61 -26.38
C HIS A 219 20.31 -4.06 -27.37
N PHE A 220 20.96 -2.95 -27.02
CA PHE A 220 22.00 -2.33 -27.84
C PHE A 220 23.27 -3.19 -27.84
N ASP A 221 23.67 -3.69 -26.67
CA ASP A 221 24.88 -4.51 -26.55
C ASP A 221 24.76 -5.85 -27.29
N LYS A 222 23.58 -6.50 -27.20
CA LYS A 222 23.34 -7.78 -27.90
C LYS A 222 23.37 -7.67 -29.42
N THR A 223 22.89 -6.57 -29.98
CA THR A 223 22.81 -6.39 -31.44
C THR A 223 24.15 -5.98 -32.05
N SER A 224 25.09 -5.46 -31.25
CA SER A 224 26.44 -5.14 -31.68
C SER A 224 27.33 -6.39 -31.79
N ASP A 225 27.19 -7.35 -30.87
CA ASP A 225 28.03 -8.56 -30.85
C ASP A 225 27.51 -9.70 -31.76
N GLU A 226 26.20 -9.80 -32.00
CA GLU A 226 25.63 -10.86 -32.86
C GLU A 226 25.86 -10.66 -34.38
N ARG A 227 26.44 -9.52 -34.81
CA ARG A 227 26.84 -9.34 -36.20
C ARG A 227 28.25 -9.87 -36.54
N GLN A 228 28.98 -10.45 -35.59
CA GLN A 228 30.35 -10.91 -35.87
C GLN A 228 30.71 -12.38 -35.61
N ILE A 229 29.87 -13.24 -35.02
CA ILE A 229 30.31 -14.64 -34.78
C ILE A 229 29.21 -15.67 -35.04
N GLN A 230 29.28 -16.28 -36.22
CA GLN A 230 28.79 -17.62 -36.50
C GLN A 230 30.02 -18.55 -36.52
N GLU A 231 30.35 -19.18 -35.39
CA GLU A 231 31.09 -20.46 -35.31
C GLU A 231 31.27 -20.92 -33.83
N LEU A 232 30.62 -22.03 -33.48
CA LEU A 232 31.11 -23.20 -32.71
C LEU A 232 32.04 -22.90 -31.50
N PHE A 233 31.79 -23.27 -30.23
CA PHE A 233 31.34 -24.53 -29.60
C PHE A 233 31.40 -24.37 -28.03
N PRO A 234 31.20 -25.39 -27.16
CA PRO A 234 30.32 -25.30 -25.98
C PRO A 234 30.98 -25.33 -24.57
N ASN A 235 30.11 -25.15 -23.56
CA ASN A 235 30.16 -25.56 -22.15
C ASN A 235 31.18 -24.88 -21.19
N SER A 236 30.63 -24.11 -20.24
CA SER A 236 30.89 -24.35 -18.80
C SER A 236 29.77 -23.72 -17.96
N ILE A 237 29.09 -24.58 -17.22
CA ILE A 237 28.14 -24.26 -16.15
C ILE A 237 28.95 -23.97 -14.88
N VAL A 238 28.34 -23.20 -13.97
CA VAL A 238 28.73 -22.91 -12.57
C VAL A 238 29.53 -21.61 -12.39
N GLU A 239 28.82 -20.49 -12.12
CA GLU A 239 29.14 -19.50 -11.07
C GLU A 239 28.06 -18.39 -10.99
N SER A 240 26.83 -18.70 -10.54
CA SER A 240 25.72 -17.73 -10.56
C SER A 240 25.30 -17.17 -9.20
N GLN A 241 25.90 -17.60 -8.08
CA GLN A 241 25.43 -17.20 -6.74
C GLN A 241 26.19 -16.02 -6.11
N GLN A 242 27.42 -15.72 -6.53
CA GLN A 242 28.20 -14.61 -5.94
C GLN A 242 28.04 -13.27 -6.66
N LEU A 243 27.59 -13.26 -7.92
CA LEU A 243 27.42 -12.02 -8.69
C LEU A 243 26.13 -11.25 -8.31
N GLU A 244 25.14 -11.92 -7.74
CA GLU A 244 23.86 -11.32 -7.35
C GLU A 244 23.99 -10.45 -6.09
N GLU A 245 24.93 -10.78 -5.19
CA GLU A 245 25.05 -10.15 -3.88
C GLU A 245 25.66 -8.74 -3.97
N THR A 246 26.64 -8.53 -4.86
CA THR A 246 27.31 -7.23 -5.07
C THR A 246 26.45 -6.22 -5.84
N ALA A 247 25.57 -6.67 -6.74
CA ALA A 247 24.58 -5.81 -7.39
C ALA A 247 23.43 -5.41 -6.44
N SER A 248 23.17 -6.24 -5.42
CA SER A 248 22.08 -6.04 -4.48
C SER A 248 22.32 -4.88 -3.49
N GLU A 249 23.56 -4.48 -3.24
CA GLU A 249 23.87 -3.42 -2.26
C GLU A 249 23.47 -2.00 -2.73
N GLN A 250 23.35 -1.80 -4.04
CA GLN A 250 22.98 -0.50 -4.62
C GLN A 250 21.46 -0.31 -4.78
N VAL A 251 20.68 -1.40 -4.69
CA VAL A 251 19.22 -1.35 -4.85
C VAL A 251 18.58 -0.70 -3.62
N LYS A 252 17.70 0.29 -3.84
CA LYS A 252 16.91 0.90 -2.76
C LYS A 252 16.12 -0.18 -2.03
N VAL A 253 16.27 -0.27 -0.71
CA VAL A 253 15.62 -1.30 0.12
C VAL A 253 14.12 -1.42 -0.10
N GLY A 254 13.40 -0.30 -0.27
CA GLY A 254 11.96 -0.33 -0.49
C GLY A 254 11.60 -1.01 -1.82
N PHE A 255 12.41 -0.83 -2.86
CA PHE A 255 12.23 -1.55 -4.13
C PHE A 255 12.51 -3.04 -3.95
N TYR A 256 13.63 -3.39 -3.31
CA TYR A 256 13.99 -4.77 -3.01
C TYR A 256 12.87 -5.52 -2.25
N VAL A 257 12.38 -4.93 -1.15
CA VAL A 257 11.28 -5.51 -0.35
C VAL A 257 10.02 -5.68 -1.18
N ARG A 258 9.66 -4.66 -1.97
CA ARG A 258 8.48 -4.70 -2.84
C ARG A 258 8.56 -5.82 -3.86
N THR A 259 9.72 -6.02 -4.48
CA THR A 259 9.95 -7.10 -5.45
C THR A 259 9.81 -8.46 -4.77
N LYS A 260 10.44 -8.69 -3.61
CA LYS A 260 10.30 -9.95 -2.86
C LYS A 260 8.86 -10.25 -2.42
N LEU A 261 8.08 -9.20 -2.13
CA LEU A 261 6.65 -9.36 -1.80
C LEU A 261 5.80 -9.68 -3.02
N ARG A 262 6.16 -9.19 -4.22
CA ARG A 262 5.53 -9.65 -5.48
C ARG A 262 5.86 -11.10 -5.75
N ASP A 263 7.13 -11.49 -5.63
CA ASP A 263 7.55 -12.88 -5.78
C ASP A 263 6.76 -13.80 -4.83
N LEU A 264 6.50 -13.35 -3.60
CA LEU A 264 5.69 -14.07 -2.62
C LEU A 264 4.20 -14.18 -3.02
N CYS A 265 3.65 -13.18 -3.72
CA CYS A 265 2.30 -13.28 -4.26
C CYS A 265 2.23 -14.34 -5.37
N ASP A 266 3.27 -14.42 -6.19
CA ASP A 266 3.35 -15.35 -7.31
C ASP A 266 3.49 -16.82 -6.88
N THR A 267 3.95 -17.09 -5.64
CA THR A 267 3.95 -18.46 -5.09
C THR A 267 2.56 -18.98 -4.71
N GLY A 268 1.54 -18.12 -4.70
CA GLY A 268 0.20 -18.47 -4.23
C GLY A 268 0.08 -18.60 -2.72
N PHE A 269 1.06 -18.09 -1.95
CA PHE A 269 1.03 -18.10 -0.49
C PHE A 269 -0.25 -17.45 0.06
N GLN A 270 -0.85 -18.10 1.06
CA GLN A 270 -2.03 -17.61 1.76
C GLN A 270 -1.71 -17.43 3.25
N PRO A 271 -1.61 -16.18 3.74
CA PRO A 271 -1.41 -15.95 5.16
C PRO A 271 -2.64 -16.41 5.94
N THR A 272 -2.39 -17.08 7.06
CA THR A 272 -3.41 -17.40 8.04
C THR A 272 -3.98 -16.13 8.67
N GLU A 273 -5.18 -16.22 9.25
CA GLU A 273 -5.80 -15.08 9.94
C GLU A 273 -4.93 -14.52 11.07
N ASN A 274 -4.21 -15.39 11.78
CA ASN A 274 -3.26 -14.99 12.81
C ASN A 274 -2.08 -14.19 12.23
N GLU A 275 -1.53 -14.61 11.09
CA GLU A 275 -0.46 -13.86 10.42
C GLU A 275 -0.94 -12.50 9.94
N LEU A 276 -2.14 -12.43 9.34
CA LEU A 276 -2.75 -11.17 8.93
C LEU A 276 -2.96 -10.21 10.11
N HIS A 277 -3.37 -10.73 11.26
CA HIS A 277 -3.51 -9.94 12.47
C HIS A 277 -2.15 -9.41 12.96
N LEU A 278 -1.10 -10.25 12.93
CA LEU A 278 0.26 -9.83 13.30
C LEU A 278 0.82 -8.77 12.35
N TRP A 279 0.58 -8.91 11.04
CA TRP A 279 1.07 -7.94 10.05
C TRP A 279 0.39 -6.57 10.18
N GLN A 280 -0.84 -6.53 10.70
CA GLN A 280 -1.57 -5.30 11.01
C GLN A 280 -1.17 -4.69 12.37
N ASP A 281 -0.40 -5.40 13.19
CA ASP A 281 0.05 -4.93 14.49
C ASP A 281 1.34 -4.10 14.36
N LYS A 282 1.28 -2.84 14.83
CA LYS A 282 2.40 -1.90 14.82
C LYS A 282 3.58 -2.37 15.68
N ASN A 283 3.33 -2.95 16.85
CA ASN A 283 4.37 -3.40 17.77
C ASN A 283 5.08 -4.65 17.23
N TRP A 284 4.33 -5.57 16.62
CA TRP A 284 4.90 -6.70 15.90
C TRP A 284 5.80 -6.21 14.76
N SER A 285 5.30 -5.28 13.94
CA SER A 285 6.04 -4.71 12.82
C SER A 285 7.33 -4.02 13.27
N LYS A 286 7.29 -3.29 14.41
CA LYS A 286 8.48 -2.67 14.98
C LYS A 286 9.50 -3.68 15.48
N ARG A 287 9.05 -4.76 16.12
CA ARG A 287 9.94 -5.78 16.68
C ARG A 287 10.55 -6.69 15.61
N VAL A 288 9.76 -7.07 14.61
CA VAL A 288 10.14 -8.09 13.61
C VAL A 288 10.79 -7.46 12.39
N LEU A 289 10.27 -6.31 11.92
CA LEU A 289 10.67 -5.66 10.67
C LEU A 289 11.32 -4.29 10.88
N ASN A 290 11.46 -3.84 12.14
CA ASN A 290 11.91 -2.50 12.53
C ASN A 290 11.03 -1.32 12.03
N LEU A 291 9.82 -1.62 11.54
CA LEU A 291 8.90 -0.61 11.01
C LEU A 291 8.14 0.13 12.12
N ASN A 292 7.98 1.44 12.00
CA ASN A 292 7.20 2.25 12.96
C ASN A 292 5.68 2.23 12.69
N TYR A 293 5.23 1.42 11.73
CA TYR A 293 3.86 1.33 11.26
C TYR A 293 3.51 -0.15 11.05
N PRO A 294 2.21 -0.51 11.03
CA PRO A 294 1.78 -1.83 10.59
C PRO A 294 2.41 -2.19 9.25
N PHE A 295 2.93 -3.40 9.15
CA PHE A 295 3.56 -3.94 7.95
C PHE A 295 2.57 -4.03 6.80
N ALA A 296 1.34 -4.46 7.10
CA ALA A 296 0.28 -4.62 6.11
C ALA A 296 -1.07 -4.10 6.62
N LYS A 297 -1.97 -3.78 5.70
CA LYS A 297 -3.38 -3.43 5.94
C LYS A 297 -4.27 -4.15 4.94
N LEU A 298 -5.40 -4.68 5.41
CA LEU A 298 -6.42 -5.24 4.52
C LEU A 298 -6.99 -4.14 3.62
N LEU A 299 -7.10 -4.43 2.32
CA LEU A 299 -7.75 -3.53 1.37
C LEU A 299 -9.26 -3.70 1.46
N CYS A 300 -9.98 -2.61 1.73
CA CYS A 300 -11.43 -2.55 1.66
C CYS A 300 -11.85 -2.15 0.24
N GLU A 301 -12.50 -3.03 -0.52
CA GLU A 301 -12.91 -2.73 -1.91
C GLU A 301 -13.94 -1.59 -2.02
N LYS A 302 -14.61 -1.24 -0.91
CA LYS A 302 -15.64 -0.20 -0.88
C LYS A 302 -15.08 1.22 -0.83
N ASP A 303 -13.85 1.39 -0.37
CA ASP A 303 -13.24 2.70 -0.14
C ASP A 303 -12.26 3.07 -1.26
N PHE A 304 -12.05 4.37 -1.50
CA PHE A 304 -11.09 4.82 -2.51
C PHE A 304 -9.66 4.46 -2.11
N LEU A 305 -8.89 3.85 -3.03
CA LEU A 305 -7.52 3.40 -2.79
C LEU A 305 -6.62 4.51 -2.22
N GLY A 306 -6.79 5.75 -2.69
CA GLY A 306 -6.03 6.91 -2.21
C GLY A 306 -6.21 7.17 -0.72
N GLU A 307 -7.42 6.98 -0.19
CA GLU A 307 -7.76 7.19 1.22
C GLU A 307 -7.18 6.08 2.11
N GLN A 308 -7.10 4.86 1.57
CA GLN A 308 -6.60 3.67 2.29
C GLN A 308 -5.07 3.62 2.40
N THR A 309 -4.34 4.31 1.51
CA THR A 309 -2.86 4.39 1.57
C THR A 309 -2.35 5.28 2.71
N GLY A 310 -3.24 6.05 3.35
CA GLY A 310 -2.93 6.92 4.47
C GLY A 310 -2.71 6.17 5.80
N SER A 311 -1.87 6.73 6.66
CA SER A 311 -1.94 6.47 8.12
C SER A 311 -2.92 7.43 8.81
N GLU A 312 -3.19 7.19 10.09
CA GLU A 312 -3.97 8.10 10.98
C GLU A 312 -3.50 9.56 10.89
N SER A 313 -2.22 9.77 10.58
CA SER A 313 -1.59 11.08 10.42
C SER A 313 -1.68 11.68 9.00
N SER A 314 -2.63 11.24 8.17
CA SER A 314 -2.91 11.71 6.78
C SER A 314 -1.75 11.70 5.77
N LYS A 315 -0.64 11.03 6.09
CA LYS A 315 0.49 10.80 5.17
C LYS A 315 0.38 9.40 4.57
N ASN A 316 0.69 9.27 3.29
CA ASN A 316 0.70 7.97 2.62
C ASN A 316 1.87 7.14 3.16
N ARG A 317 1.55 6.02 3.82
CA ARG A 317 2.54 5.11 4.44
C ARG A 317 2.55 3.74 3.77
N TYR A 318 1.63 3.48 2.85
CA TYR A 318 1.48 2.22 2.14
C TYR A 318 1.66 2.47 0.64
N TRP A 319 2.12 1.46 -0.10
CA TRP A 319 2.13 1.56 -1.55
C TRP A 319 0.71 1.62 -2.09
N ALA A 320 0.49 2.37 -3.16
CA ALA A 320 -0.78 2.39 -3.90
C ALA A 320 -0.95 1.15 -4.81
N GLU A 321 -0.24 0.06 -4.50
CA GLU A 321 -0.33 -1.22 -5.19
C GLU A 321 -1.02 -2.21 -4.25
N ALA A 322 -2.05 -2.87 -4.78
CA ALA A 322 -2.75 -3.95 -4.09
C ALA A 322 -2.03 -5.28 -4.34
N PHE A 323 -1.66 -5.97 -3.27
CA PHE A 323 -1.00 -7.28 -3.31
C PHE A 323 -2.04 -8.34 -3.01
N LYS A 324 -2.11 -9.38 -3.86
CA LYS A 324 -3.09 -10.46 -3.73
C LYS A 324 -2.40 -11.72 -3.24
N LEU A 325 -2.70 -12.11 -2.00
CA LEU A 325 -2.21 -13.33 -1.37
C LEU A 325 -3.38 -14.30 -1.21
N GLY A 326 -3.54 -15.16 -2.22
CA GLY A 326 -4.72 -16.02 -2.42
C GLY A 326 -6.01 -15.22 -2.57
N THR A 327 -6.90 -15.35 -1.58
CA THR A 327 -8.20 -14.66 -1.54
C THR A 327 -8.13 -13.27 -0.91
N THR A 328 -7.02 -12.95 -0.24
CA THR A 328 -6.91 -11.72 0.55
C THR A 328 -6.11 -10.67 -0.22
N THR A 329 -6.67 -9.47 -0.31
CA THR A 329 -6.00 -8.31 -0.93
C THR A 329 -5.49 -7.37 0.16
N ILE A 330 -4.20 -7.01 0.09
CA ILE A 330 -3.48 -6.32 1.16
C ILE A 330 -2.65 -5.16 0.58
N LEU A 331 -2.46 -4.12 1.38
CA LEU A 331 -1.53 -3.01 1.13
C LEU A 331 -0.34 -3.13 2.08
N PHE A 332 0.88 -3.10 1.55
CA PHE A 332 2.11 -3.13 2.36
C PHE A 332 2.67 -1.73 2.62
N CYS A 333 3.33 -1.59 3.78
CA CYS A 333 4.02 -0.36 4.15
C CYS A 333 5.12 -0.02 3.13
N SER A 334 5.19 1.24 2.72
CA SER A 334 6.15 1.73 1.73
C SER A 334 7.43 2.32 2.33
N GLN A 335 7.50 2.43 3.65
CA GLN A 335 8.59 3.12 4.36
C GLN A 335 9.66 2.14 4.84
N TRP A 336 10.71 2.00 4.04
CA TRP A 336 11.83 1.12 4.31
C TRP A 336 13.14 1.92 4.28
N TYR A 337 13.98 1.71 5.29
CA TYR A 337 15.32 2.26 5.39
C TYR A 337 16.37 1.16 5.31
N ARG A 338 17.59 1.51 4.90
CA ARG A 338 18.65 0.52 4.65
C ARG A 338 18.85 -0.50 5.80
N PRO A 339 18.82 -0.10 7.09
CA PRO A 339 18.93 -1.05 8.19
C PRO A 339 17.76 -2.04 8.32
N ASP A 340 16.57 -1.70 7.80
CA ASP A 340 15.38 -2.54 7.89
C ASP A 340 15.48 -3.78 6.99
N ARG A 341 16.39 -3.75 6.00
CA ARG A 341 16.61 -4.85 5.06
C ARG A 341 16.91 -6.17 5.77
N GLU A 342 17.83 -6.15 6.74
CA GLU A 342 18.21 -7.37 7.45
C GLU A 342 17.05 -7.98 8.24
N TYR A 343 16.18 -7.13 8.79
CA TYR A 343 15.00 -7.57 9.52
C TYR A 343 13.97 -8.20 8.57
N PHE A 344 13.77 -7.57 7.41
CA PHE A 344 12.94 -8.13 6.35
C PHE A 344 13.47 -9.48 5.86
N ASP A 345 14.76 -9.58 5.54
CA ASP A 345 15.36 -10.82 5.03
C ASP A 345 15.23 -11.97 6.03
N ARG A 346 15.48 -11.72 7.32
CA ARG A 346 15.28 -12.73 8.38
C ARG A 346 13.83 -13.22 8.46
N TRP A 347 12.87 -12.30 8.40
CA TRP A 347 11.45 -12.65 8.41
C TRP A 347 11.06 -13.42 7.14
N TYR A 348 11.49 -12.97 5.97
CA TYR A 348 11.16 -13.54 4.68
C TYR A 348 11.72 -14.96 4.51
N VAL A 349 12.96 -15.20 4.95
CA VAL A 349 13.57 -16.54 4.97
C VAL A 349 12.79 -17.47 5.90
N SER A 350 12.45 -17.01 7.12
CA SER A 350 11.64 -17.78 8.06
C SER A 350 10.28 -18.18 7.47
N LEU A 351 9.63 -17.24 6.76
CA LEU A 351 8.38 -17.49 6.07
C LEU A 351 8.53 -18.55 4.97
N LYS A 352 9.56 -18.44 4.11
CA LYS A 352 9.82 -19.43 3.06
C LYS A 352 10.06 -20.83 3.62
N THR A 353 10.85 -20.94 4.68
CA THR A 353 11.09 -22.23 5.35
C THR A 353 9.80 -22.83 5.91
N GLN A 354 8.87 -22.01 6.44
CA GLN A 354 7.56 -22.50 6.88
C GLN A 354 6.73 -23.02 5.72
N ILE A 355 6.72 -22.31 4.58
CA ILE A 355 6.00 -22.72 3.37
C ILE A 355 6.52 -24.06 2.83
N GLU A 356 7.85 -24.20 2.70
CA GLU A 356 8.50 -25.42 2.23
C GLU A 356 8.19 -26.62 3.15
N ASN A 357 8.26 -26.42 4.47
CA ASN A 357 7.95 -27.47 5.44
C ASN A 357 6.46 -27.87 5.41
N SER A 358 5.57 -26.95 5.05
CA SER A 358 4.13 -27.23 4.91
C SER A 358 3.83 -28.14 3.72
N HIS A 359 4.63 -28.05 2.65
CA HIS A 359 4.47 -28.89 1.45
C HIS A 359 5.10 -30.28 1.58
N LEU A 360 6.00 -30.51 2.54
CA LEU A 360 6.69 -31.78 2.75
C LEU A 360 5.94 -32.78 3.64
N ILE A 361 4.67 -32.54 3.98
CA ILE A 361 3.80 -33.53 4.61
C ILE A 361 2.93 -34.15 3.50
N PRO A 362 3.29 -35.33 2.94
CA PRO A 362 2.43 -35.99 1.98
C PRO A 362 1.23 -36.54 2.74
N ILE A 363 0.03 -36.16 2.31
CA ILE A 363 -1.21 -36.86 2.64
C ILE A 363 -1.08 -38.25 2.00
N THR A 364 -0.47 -39.17 2.74
CA THR A 364 -0.49 -40.60 2.41
C THR A 364 -1.77 -41.16 3.00
N LEU A 365 -2.90 -40.81 2.39
CA LEU A 365 -4.12 -41.60 2.53
C LEU A 365 -3.94 -42.81 1.61
N SER A 366 -3.42 -43.90 2.19
CA SER A 366 -3.44 -45.21 1.56
C SER A 366 -4.91 -45.71 1.53
N PRO A 367 -5.46 -46.07 0.37
CA PRO A 367 -6.73 -46.76 0.31
C PRO A 367 -6.50 -48.27 0.52
N GLU A 368 -7.47 -48.88 1.21
CA GLU A 368 -7.71 -50.33 1.34
C GLU A 368 -6.80 -51.13 2.29
N GLU A 369 -7.34 -51.45 3.48
CA GLU A 369 -7.55 -52.86 3.83
C GLU A 369 -8.94 -53.01 4.47
N THR A 370 -9.86 -53.55 3.69
CA THR A 370 -11.14 -54.11 4.13
C THR A 370 -10.88 -55.42 4.87
N SER A 371 -10.99 -55.41 6.19
CA SER A 371 -11.09 -56.63 6.99
C SER A 371 -12.08 -56.44 8.15
N SER A 372 -13.29 -56.90 7.89
CA SER A 372 -14.33 -57.40 8.81
C SER A 372 -14.04 -57.36 10.33
N ILE A 373 -14.78 -56.52 11.07
CA ILE A 373 -15.11 -56.71 12.50
C ILE A 373 -16.57 -56.23 12.75
N PRO A 374 -17.32 -56.87 13.67
CA PRO A 374 -18.77 -56.75 13.82
C PRO A 374 -19.19 -55.49 14.59
N ASP A 375 -20.48 -55.19 14.48
CA ASP A 375 -21.21 -54.21 15.29
C ASP A 375 -20.84 -54.32 16.78
N THR A 376 -20.19 -53.29 17.32
CA THR A 376 -20.15 -53.05 18.77
C THR A 376 -20.15 -51.54 19.01
N ASN A 377 -21.33 -51.04 19.38
CA ASN A 377 -21.52 -49.75 20.01
C ASN A 377 -20.76 -49.70 21.34
N GLU A 378 -19.65 -48.97 21.40
CA GLU A 378 -19.12 -48.43 22.66
C GLU A 378 -18.18 -47.25 22.36
N SER A 379 -18.73 -46.03 22.39
CA SER A 379 -17.99 -44.78 22.37
C SER A 379 -17.30 -44.58 23.72
N ALA A 380 -16.13 -45.21 23.91
CA ALA A 380 -15.24 -44.92 25.00
C ALA A 380 -14.52 -43.58 24.74
N GLU A 381 -15.15 -42.46 25.13
CA GLU A 381 -14.42 -41.22 25.38
C GLU A 381 -13.32 -41.51 26.39
N THR A 382 -12.08 -41.56 25.92
CA THR A 382 -10.89 -41.62 26.78
C THR A 382 -10.85 -40.34 27.61
N ARG A 383 -11.49 -40.38 28.79
CA ARG A 383 -11.46 -39.31 29.79
C ARG A 383 -10.01 -39.07 30.16
N ASN A 384 -9.44 -37.97 29.66
CA ASN A 384 -8.10 -37.55 30.05
C ASN A 384 -8.07 -37.41 31.59
N PRO A 385 -7.07 -38.01 32.27
CA PRO A 385 -6.98 -37.93 33.72
C PRO A 385 -6.87 -36.47 34.17
N VAL A 386 -7.49 -36.17 35.31
CA VAL A 386 -7.41 -34.83 35.92
C VAL A 386 -5.98 -34.61 36.42
N PRO A 387 -5.33 -33.48 36.07
CA PRO A 387 -3.94 -33.23 36.44
C PRO A 387 -3.82 -33.00 37.93
N SER A 388 -2.89 -33.71 38.56
CA SER A 388 -2.57 -33.58 39.99
C SER A 388 -1.79 -32.29 40.28
N GLY A 389 -1.06 -31.80 39.27
CA GLY A 389 -0.34 -30.54 39.31
C GLY A 389 0.27 -30.19 37.96
N PHE A 390 0.99 -29.07 37.92
CA PHE A 390 1.82 -28.72 36.78
C PHE A 390 3.04 -27.90 37.20
N THR A 391 4.09 -27.91 36.39
CA THR A 391 5.26 -27.04 36.52
C THR A 391 5.23 -25.99 35.43
N LEU A 392 5.42 -24.73 35.81
CA LEU A 392 5.45 -23.57 34.93
C LEU A 392 6.61 -22.66 35.31
N LEU A 393 7.52 -22.40 34.36
CA LEU A 393 8.71 -21.55 34.57
C LEU A 393 9.52 -21.96 35.81
N GLY A 394 9.72 -23.27 35.97
CA GLY A 394 10.45 -23.87 37.10
C GLY A 394 9.71 -23.88 38.44
N LYS A 395 8.45 -23.45 38.51
CA LYS A 395 7.63 -23.52 39.73
C LYS A 395 6.53 -24.56 39.60
N THR A 396 6.33 -25.37 40.64
CA THR A 396 5.26 -26.39 40.68
C THR A 396 4.02 -25.82 41.35
N TYR A 397 2.87 -26.12 40.76
CA TYR A 397 1.55 -25.69 41.19
C TYR A 397 0.66 -26.93 41.37
N ALA A 398 0.08 -27.12 42.55
CA ALA A 398 -0.93 -28.15 42.77
C ALA A 398 -2.24 -27.76 42.07
N THR A 399 -2.97 -28.69 41.46
CA THR A 399 -4.22 -28.38 40.75
C THR A 399 -5.36 -29.34 41.10
N LYS A 400 -6.59 -28.83 41.05
CA LYS A 400 -7.80 -29.63 41.29
C LYS A 400 -8.57 -29.96 40.00
N SER A 401 -8.34 -29.20 38.92
CA SER A 401 -9.01 -29.36 37.64
C SER A 401 -8.17 -28.77 36.51
N TRP A 402 -8.55 -29.05 35.27
CA TRP A 402 -7.94 -28.40 34.10
C TRP A 402 -8.19 -26.88 34.08
N ASP A 403 -9.37 -26.41 34.50
CA ASP A 403 -9.64 -24.97 34.61
C ASP A 403 -8.68 -24.29 35.61
N ASP A 404 -8.34 -24.96 36.71
CA ASP A 404 -7.39 -24.46 37.71
C ASP A 404 -5.96 -24.34 37.13
N VAL A 405 -5.57 -25.23 36.20
CA VAL A 405 -4.31 -25.10 35.44
C VAL A 405 -4.32 -23.81 34.62
N LEU A 406 -5.40 -23.57 33.86
CA LEU A 406 -5.52 -22.38 33.00
C LEU A 406 -5.49 -21.09 33.81
N VAL A 407 -6.27 -21.02 34.89
CA VAL A 407 -6.34 -19.85 35.77
C VAL A 407 -4.97 -19.53 36.37
N LYS A 408 -4.29 -20.53 36.94
CA LYS A 408 -2.96 -20.32 37.56
C LYS A 408 -1.90 -19.93 36.53
N LEU A 409 -1.97 -20.48 35.32
CA LEU A 409 -1.07 -20.09 34.23
C LEU A 409 -1.31 -18.64 33.82
N CYS A 410 -2.56 -18.21 33.63
CA CYS A 410 -2.90 -16.84 33.31
C CYS A 410 -2.42 -15.86 34.40
N GLU A 411 -2.65 -16.18 35.68
CA GLU A 411 -2.13 -15.39 36.82
C GLU A 411 -0.60 -15.25 36.76
N ALA A 412 0.10 -16.37 36.56
CA ALA A 412 1.55 -16.36 36.48
C ALA A 412 2.07 -15.49 35.31
N MET A 413 1.37 -15.53 34.16
CA MET A 413 1.74 -14.72 32.99
C MET A 413 1.50 -13.23 33.22
N ILE A 414 0.38 -12.86 33.83
CA ILE A 414 0.07 -11.46 34.18
C ILE A 414 1.14 -10.91 35.12
N LEU A 415 1.53 -11.66 36.14
CA LEU A 415 2.55 -11.22 37.11
C LEU A 415 3.95 -11.09 36.48
N LYS A 416 4.29 -11.96 35.52
CA LYS A 416 5.64 -11.97 34.90
C LYS A 416 5.79 -11.01 33.74
N LYS A 417 4.75 -10.86 32.90
CA LYS A 417 4.78 -10.06 31.67
C LYS A 417 3.43 -9.35 31.49
N PRO A 418 3.06 -8.40 32.38
CA PRO A 418 1.73 -7.79 32.40
C PRO A 418 1.34 -7.18 31.06
N TYR A 419 2.27 -6.49 30.39
CA TYR A 419 2.03 -5.88 29.07
C TYR A 419 1.78 -6.89 27.95
N LYS A 420 2.42 -8.06 27.97
CA LYS A 420 2.19 -9.11 26.96
C LYS A 420 0.90 -9.86 27.25
N ALA A 421 0.62 -10.14 28.52
CA ALA A 421 -0.63 -10.76 28.94
C ALA A 421 -1.86 -9.91 28.60
N LEU A 422 -1.73 -8.58 28.63
CA LEU A 422 -2.80 -7.68 28.17
C LEU A 422 -3.12 -7.86 26.68
N VAL A 423 -2.12 -8.09 25.81
CA VAL A 423 -2.34 -8.32 24.37
C VAL A 423 -3.19 -9.58 24.11
N ILE A 424 -3.17 -10.55 25.04
CA ILE A 424 -3.93 -11.80 24.93
C ILE A 424 -5.45 -11.56 25.07
N GLY A 425 -5.88 -10.41 25.59
CA GLY A 425 -7.28 -10.17 25.99
C GLY A 425 -7.96 -8.91 25.45
N VAL A 426 -7.35 -8.11 24.56
CA VAL A 426 -8.02 -6.89 24.06
C VAL A 426 -8.67 -7.13 22.70
N LYS A 427 -9.79 -7.87 22.69
CA LYS A 427 -10.89 -7.47 21.79
C LYS A 427 -11.69 -6.41 22.55
N GLN A 428 -11.53 -5.15 22.18
CA GLN A 428 -12.43 -4.10 22.65
C GLN A 428 -13.83 -4.43 22.10
N LEU A 429 -14.68 -5.04 22.93
CA LEU A 429 -16.10 -5.09 22.61
C LEU A 429 -16.59 -3.65 22.67
N VAL A 430 -16.93 -3.07 21.51
CA VAL A 430 -17.43 -1.68 21.37
C VAL A 430 -18.86 -1.54 21.95
N GLN A 431 -19.29 -2.43 22.84
CA GLN A 431 -20.62 -2.42 23.43
C GLN A 431 -20.54 -2.29 24.95
N SER A 432 -20.73 -1.05 25.41
CA SER A 432 -21.30 -0.63 26.71
C SER A 432 -20.88 -1.39 27.98
N GLY A 433 -19.88 -0.86 28.69
CA GLY A 433 -19.83 -0.89 30.17
C GLY A 433 -19.34 -2.16 30.88
N GLY A 434 -19.00 -3.25 30.18
CA GLY A 434 -18.47 -4.47 30.80
C GLY A 434 -16.96 -4.40 31.12
N SER A 435 -16.54 -5.05 32.21
CA SER A 435 -15.11 -5.30 32.49
C SER A 435 -14.47 -6.12 31.36
N PRO A 436 -13.20 -5.86 31.00
CA PRO A 436 -12.52 -6.60 29.94
C PRO A 436 -12.43 -8.09 30.28
N VAL A 437 -13.08 -8.92 29.46
CA VAL A 437 -13.08 -10.39 29.58
C VAL A 437 -11.99 -10.95 28.66
N LEU A 438 -11.13 -11.82 29.17
CA LEU A 438 -10.07 -12.46 28.37
C LEU A 438 -10.67 -13.63 27.60
N TRP A 439 -11.27 -13.32 26.45
CA TRP A 439 -11.86 -14.31 25.55
C TRP A 439 -10.77 -15.02 24.76
N LEU A 440 -10.63 -16.32 25.00
CA LEU A 440 -9.72 -17.19 24.26
C LEU A 440 -10.43 -18.02 23.18
N ASP A 441 -11.76 -17.93 23.09
CA ASP A 441 -12.60 -18.57 22.06
C ASP A 441 -13.91 -17.78 21.86
N GLU A 442 -14.47 -17.77 20.65
CA GLU A 442 -15.53 -16.84 20.23
C GLU A 442 -16.96 -17.35 20.49
N ARG A 443 -17.13 -18.56 21.04
CA ARG A 443 -18.38 -19.30 20.84
C ARG A 443 -19.41 -19.33 21.96
N ASP A 444 -19.13 -18.93 23.20
CA ASP A 444 -20.11 -19.13 24.29
C ASP A 444 -20.20 -18.00 25.31
N ASN A 445 -21.30 -17.24 25.26
CA ASN A 445 -21.65 -16.17 26.21
C ASN A 445 -22.23 -16.67 27.56
N SER A 446 -22.19 -17.97 27.86
CA SER A 446 -22.92 -18.56 29.02
C SER A 446 -22.03 -19.24 30.08
N ALA A 447 -20.71 -19.27 29.93
CA ALA A 447 -19.85 -20.02 30.83
C ALA A 447 -19.51 -19.25 32.13
N GLU A 448 -19.45 -19.98 33.24
CA GLU A 448 -18.83 -19.49 34.49
C GLU A 448 -17.41 -18.98 34.20
N SER A 449 -17.07 -17.81 34.74
CA SER A 449 -15.74 -17.23 34.57
C SER A 449 -15.04 -17.04 35.91
N TYR A 450 -13.71 -17.05 35.88
CA TYR A 450 -12.85 -16.72 37.03
C TYR A 450 -12.20 -15.36 36.81
N ILE A 451 -12.33 -14.45 37.77
CA ILE A 451 -11.70 -13.12 37.71
C ILE A 451 -10.28 -13.21 38.26
N LEU A 452 -9.30 -12.86 37.44
CA LEU A 452 -7.87 -12.78 37.74
C LEU A 452 -7.55 -11.53 38.57
N SER A 453 -6.36 -11.51 39.17
CA SER A 453 -5.87 -10.46 40.07
C SER A 453 -5.85 -9.05 39.47
N ASN A 454 -5.79 -8.94 38.13
CA ASN A 454 -5.83 -7.66 37.42
C ASN A 454 -7.22 -7.28 36.89
N GLY A 455 -8.28 -8.01 37.26
CA GLY A 455 -9.66 -7.75 36.85
C GLY A 455 -10.07 -8.37 35.51
N LEU A 456 -9.17 -9.06 34.80
CA LEU A 456 -9.51 -9.86 33.61
C LEU A 456 -10.26 -11.13 34.02
N SER A 457 -11.19 -11.63 33.21
CA SER A 457 -11.87 -12.90 33.49
C SER A 457 -11.48 -14.01 32.50
N VAL A 458 -11.41 -15.25 32.99
CA VAL A 458 -11.10 -16.48 32.24
C VAL A 458 -12.32 -17.38 32.23
N ALA A 459 -12.79 -17.77 31.04
CA ALA A 459 -13.90 -18.71 30.89
C ALA A 459 -13.50 -20.14 31.31
N LYS A 460 -14.40 -20.83 32.04
CA LYS A 460 -14.25 -22.23 32.46
C LYS A 460 -14.97 -23.20 31.51
N ASN A 461 -14.88 -24.50 31.81
CA ASN A 461 -15.63 -25.59 31.17
C ASN A 461 -15.17 -25.95 29.75
N LYS A 462 -13.89 -25.74 29.46
CA LYS A 462 -13.30 -26.18 28.19
C LYS A 462 -12.85 -27.64 28.27
N ALA A 463 -12.83 -28.32 27.13
CA ALA A 463 -12.27 -29.67 27.09
C ALA A 463 -10.77 -29.63 27.45
N SER A 464 -10.28 -30.67 28.14
CA SER A 464 -8.88 -30.73 28.61
C SER A 464 -7.84 -30.47 27.51
N GLY A 465 -8.05 -30.99 26.31
CA GLY A 465 -7.19 -30.75 25.15
C GLY A 465 -7.19 -29.29 24.66
N GLU A 466 -8.34 -28.63 24.73
CA GLU A 466 -8.47 -27.20 24.40
C GLU A 466 -7.76 -26.34 25.44
N ILE A 467 -7.92 -26.68 26.73
CA ILE A 467 -7.24 -25.97 27.82
C ILE A 467 -5.72 -26.06 27.64
N LYS A 468 -5.19 -27.25 27.37
CA LYS A 468 -3.75 -27.44 27.13
C LYS A 468 -3.27 -26.60 25.95
N SER A 469 -3.96 -26.67 24.81
CA SER A 469 -3.63 -25.89 23.61
C SER A 469 -3.69 -24.38 23.89
N CYS A 470 -4.64 -23.96 24.71
CA CYS A 470 -4.80 -22.58 25.13
C CYS A 470 -3.62 -22.10 25.97
N CYS A 471 -3.21 -22.89 26.96
CA CYS A 471 -2.04 -22.63 27.80
C CYS A 471 -0.74 -22.51 26.97
N GLU A 472 -0.53 -23.40 26.00
CA GLU A 472 0.64 -23.36 25.10
C GLU A 472 0.64 -22.09 24.23
N ARG A 473 -0.53 -21.67 23.73
CA ARG A 473 -0.67 -20.43 22.97
C ARG A 473 -0.34 -19.20 23.81
N ILE A 474 -0.86 -19.14 25.04
CA ILE A 474 -0.59 -18.05 25.99
C ILE A 474 0.92 -17.94 26.27
N LEU A 475 1.60 -19.07 26.47
CA LEU A 475 3.04 -19.09 26.68
C LEU A 475 3.81 -18.53 25.49
N ASN A 476 3.48 -18.97 24.29
CA ASN A 476 4.12 -18.48 23.07
C ASN A 476 3.93 -16.97 22.88
N LEU A 477 2.71 -16.46 23.10
CA LEU A 477 2.43 -15.02 23.05
C LEU A 477 3.24 -14.21 24.08
N CYS A 478 3.47 -14.79 25.26
CA CYS A 478 4.34 -14.22 26.28
C CYS A 478 5.84 -14.36 25.96
N GLY A 479 6.21 -15.15 24.94
CA GLY A 479 7.58 -15.41 24.50
C GLY A 479 8.29 -16.49 25.30
N TYR A 480 7.55 -17.48 25.79
CA TYR A 480 8.07 -18.67 26.46
C TYR A 480 7.88 -19.90 25.58
N ASP A 481 8.81 -20.85 25.69
CA ASP A 481 8.72 -22.13 24.99
C ASP A 481 7.62 -23.01 25.59
N ARG A 482 7.04 -23.93 24.79
CA ARG A 482 6.02 -24.87 25.27
C ARG A 482 6.58 -25.83 26.32
N SER A 483 7.89 -26.13 26.29
CA SER A 483 8.56 -26.99 27.27
C SER A 483 8.53 -26.43 28.70
N GLU A 484 8.23 -25.13 28.84
CA GLU A 484 8.10 -24.47 30.14
C GLU A 484 6.83 -24.90 30.91
N LEU A 485 5.86 -25.55 30.24
CA LEU A 485 4.68 -26.12 30.85
C LEU A 485 4.74 -27.64 30.88
N LYS A 486 4.80 -28.21 32.08
CA LYS A 486 4.79 -29.66 32.30
C LYS A 486 3.61 -30.03 33.20
N ILE A 487 2.59 -30.66 32.64
CA ILE A 487 1.38 -31.06 33.37
C ILE A 487 1.56 -32.50 33.84
N SER A 488 1.32 -32.77 35.12
CA SER A 488 1.61 -34.04 35.82
C SER A 488 0.38 -34.78 36.31
#